data_AF-K9QEZ1-F1
#
_entry.id   AF-K9QEZ1-F1
#
_cell.length_a   1.000
_cell.length_b   1.000
_cell.length_c   1.000
_cell.angle_alpha   90.00
_cell.angle_beta   90.00
_cell.angle_gamma   90.00
#
_symmetry.space_group_name_H-M   'P 1'
#
loop_
_entity.id
_entity.type
_entity.pdbx_description
1 polymer ?
#
loop_
_entity_poly.entity_id
_entity_poly.type
_entity_poly.pdbx_seq_one_letter_code
_entity_poly.pdbx_strand_id
1 'polypeptide(L)'
;MTNITDFNLSNLIAYIERHFNRSQMTGLICLTFLASRENSNVQWQWSEWGFIHVPEQVIEWCDRLEKDELLSLTAEIAASLLEEIAADTPGDTTND
;
A
#
# COMPACT_ATOMS: atom_id res chain seq x y z
N MET A 1 0.38 20.40 -0.25
CA MET A 1 0.82 19.39 0.72
C MET A 1 -0.36 19.06 1.61
N THR A 2 -0.99 17.91 1.39
CA THR A 2 -2.07 17.43 2.28
C THR A 2 -1.39 16.83 3.49
N ASN A 3 -1.20 17.63 4.55
CA ASN A 3 -0.81 17.08 5.84
C ASN A 3 -1.98 16.23 6.33
N ILE A 4 -1.75 14.95 6.59
CA ILE A 4 -2.68 14.16 7.41
C ILE A 4 -2.55 14.76 8.82
N THR A 5 -3.39 15.74 9.14
CA THR A 5 -3.37 16.45 10.42
C THR A 5 -3.75 15.55 11.59
N ASP A 6 -4.45 14.44 11.31
CA ASP A 6 -4.81 13.37 12.24
C ASP A 6 -4.34 12.02 11.68
N PHE A 7 -3.05 11.72 11.84
CA PHE A 7 -2.48 10.47 11.35
C PHE A 7 -3.16 9.26 12.04
N ASN A 8 -3.85 8.43 11.25
CA ASN A 8 -4.37 7.14 11.64
C ASN A 8 -4.41 6.20 10.42
N LEU A 9 -4.54 4.90 10.67
CA LEU A 9 -4.54 3.86 9.66
C LEU A 9 -5.58 4.12 8.53
N SER A 10 -6.82 4.46 8.89
CA SER A 10 -7.90 4.69 7.91
C SER A 10 -7.61 5.87 6.98
N ASN A 11 -7.03 6.94 7.50
CA ASN A 11 -6.64 8.11 6.70
C ASN A 11 -5.49 7.78 5.75
N LEU A 12 -4.56 6.92 6.18
CA LEU A 12 -3.47 6.45 5.32
C LEU A 12 -3.98 5.56 4.19
N ILE A 13 -4.86 4.59 4.50
CA ILE A 13 -5.51 3.74 3.49
C ILE A 13 -6.21 4.61 2.44
N ALA A 14 -7.09 5.51 2.89
CA ALA A 14 -7.84 6.39 1.98
C ALA A 14 -6.93 7.30 1.15
N TYR A 15 -5.78 7.72 1.68
CA TYR A 15 -4.78 8.46 0.92
C TYR A 15 -4.16 7.61 -0.18
N ILE A 16 -3.72 6.39 0.16
CA ILE A 16 -3.09 5.47 -0.80
C ILE A 16 -4.06 5.11 -1.91
N GLU A 17 -5.30 4.72 -1.59
CA GLU A 17 -6.32 4.38 -2.58
C GLU A 17 -6.61 5.49 -3.59
N ARG A 18 -6.56 6.75 -3.15
CA ARG A 18 -6.85 7.91 -4.01
C ARG A 18 -5.67 8.37 -4.84
N HIS A 19 -4.45 8.12 -4.40
CA HIS A 19 -3.26 8.77 -4.95
C HIS A 19 -2.24 7.82 -5.55
N PHE A 20 -2.25 6.54 -5.17
CA PHE A 20 -1.32 5.57 -5.71
C PHE A 20 -1.88 4.93 -6.96
N ASN A 21 -1.00 4.64 -7.91
CA ASN A 21 -1.30 3.73 -9.01
C ASN A 21 -0.98 2.28 -8.63
N ARG A 22 -1.39 1.33 -9.49
CA ARG A 22 -1.16 -0.12 -9.30
C ARG A 22 0.29 -0.49 -8.97
N SER A 23 1.26 0.13 -9.64
CA SER A 23 2.68 -0.13 -9.39
C SER A 23 3.11 0.33 -8.00
N GLN A 24 2.65 1.51 -7.57
CA GLN A 24 2.97 2.05 -6.25
C GLN A 24 2.30 1.24 -5.13
N MET A 25 1.04 0.84 -5.30
CA MET A 25 0.34 -0.02 -4.34
C MET A 25 1.03 -1.39 -4.21
N THR A 26 1.37 -2.01 -5.34
CA THR A 26 2.11 -3.28 -5.36
C THR A 26 3.47 -3.13 -4.68
N GLY A 27 4.19 -2.04 -4.99
CA GLY A 27 5.47 -1.74 -4.37
C GLY A 27 5.36 -1.59 -2.85
N LEU A 28 4.34 -0.86 -2.38
CA LEU A 28 4.10 -0.70 -0.95
C LEU A 28 3.78 -2.04 -0.27
N ILE A 29 2.95 -2.90 -0.86
CA ILE A 29 2.68 -4.26 -0.35
C ILE A 29 3.98 -5.09 -0.24
N CYS A 30 4.85 -5.02 -1.23
CA CYS A 30 6.14 -5.72 -1.17
C CYS A 30 6.99 -5.23 0.01
N LEU A 31 7.08 -3.91 0.20
CA LEU A 31 7.88 -3.31 1.26
C LEU A 31 7.35 -3.68 2.65
N THR A 32 6.04 -3.63 2.88
CA THR A 32 5.45 -3.99 4.18
C THR A 32 5.64 -5.47 4.51
N PHE A 33 5.53 -6.38 3.53
CA PHE A 33 5.81 -7.80 3.75
C PHE A 33 7.29 -8.08 4.00
N LEU A 34 8.20 -7.44 3.27
CA LEU A 34 9.64 -7.58 3.51
C LEU A 34 10.01 -7.10 4.91
N ALA A 35 9.49 -5.93 5.32
CA ALA A 35 9.72 -5.38 6.65
C ALA A 35 9.23 -6.35 7.74
N SER A 36 8.01 -6.88 7.58
CA SER A 36 7.42 -7.86 8.52
C SER A 36 8.19 -9.18 8.58
N ARG A 37 8.60 -9.72 7.41
CA ARG A 37 9.37 -10.98 7.30
C ARG A 37 10.74 -10.87 7.98
N GLU A 38 11.43 -9.77 7.72
CA GLU A 38 12.81 -9.56 8.19
C GLU A 38 12.88 -8.89 9.56
N ASN A 39 11.73 -8.57 10.16
CA ASN A 39 11.64 -7.83 11.41
C ASN A 39 12.45 -6.52 11.36
N SER A 40 12.26 -5.78 10.27
CA SER A 40 12.87 -4.47 10.00
C SER A 40 11.78 -3.42 9.78
N ASN A 41 12.16 -2.18 9.49
CA ASN A 41 11.21 -1.12 9.14
C ASN A 41 11.05 -0.98 7.61
N VAL A 42 9.97 -0.34 7.18
CA VAL A 42 9.62 -0.14 5.77
C VAL A 42 10.62 0.80 5.10
N GLN A 43 11.12 1.81 5.81
CA GLN A 43 12.14 2.73 5.28
C GLN A 43 13.43 2.01 4.88
N TRP A 44 13.89 1.05 5.69
CA TRP A 44 15.06 0.24 5.40
C TRP A 44 14.87 -0.55 4.10
N GLN A 45 13.73 -1.23 3.96
CA GLN A 45 13.42 -1.99 2.74
C GLN A 45 13.27 -1.07 1.52
N TRP A 46 12.69 0.11 1.68
CA TRP A 46 12.53 1.08 0.60
C TRP A 46 13.88 1.54 0.05
N SER A 47 14.82 1.85 0.95
CA SER A 47 16.18 2.26 0.60
C SER A 47 16.99 1.09 0.01
N GLU A 48 16.94 -0.09 0.63
CA GLU A 48 17.72 -1.26 0.23
C GLU A 48 17.36 -1.73 -1.19
N TRP A 49 16.06 -1.77 -1.50
CA TRP A 49 15.57 -2.30 -2.77
C TRP A 49 15.24 -1.23 -3.81
N GLY A 50 15.40 0.06 -3.48
CA GLY A 50 15.26 1.17 -4.43
C GLY A 50 13.83 1.40 -4.92
N PHE A 51 12.82 1.30 -4.06
CA PHE A 51 11.41 1.52 -4.39
C PHE A 51 11.05 3.02 -4.54
N ILE A 52 11.89 3.80 -5.25
CA ILE A 52 11.82 5.26 -5.34
C ILE A 52 10.50 5.82 -5.92
N HIS A 53 9.70 4.96 -6.56
CA HIS A 53 8.40 5.31 -7.10
C HIS A 53 7.30 5.36 -6.02
N VAL A 54 7.53 4.73 -4.87
CA VAL A 54 6.70 4.88 -3.67
C VAL A 54 7.17 6.13 -2.92
N PRO A 55 6.31 7.14 -2.70
CA PRO A 55 6.67 8.37 -2.01
C PRO A 55 7.23 8.12 -0.60
N GLU A 56 8.39 8.68 -0.30
CA GLU A 56 9.08 8.55 0.99
C GLU A 56 8.19 8.95 2.18
N GLN A 57 7.38 10.00 2.04
CA GLN A 57 6.42 10.40 3.08
C GLN A 57 5.44 9.29 3.48
N VAL A 58 5.00 8.46 2.53
CA VAL A 58 4.11 7.33 2.82
C VAL A 58 4.87 6.23 3.55
N ILE A 59 6.15 6.05 3.25
CA ILE A 59 7.02 5.10 3.95
C ILE A 59 7.22 5.54 5.41
N GLU A 60 7.52 6.82 5.65
CA GLU A 60 7.61 7.39 6.99
C GLU A 60 6.31 7.20 7.78
N TRP A 61 5.16 7.33 7.12
CA TRP A 61 3.86 7.06 7.71
C TRP A 61 3.65 5.58 8.05
N CYS A 62 4.09 4.66 7.19
CA CYS A 62 4.02 3.22 7.47
C CYS A 62 4.86 2.83 8.69
N ASP A 63 6.05 3.43 8.85
CA ASP A 63 6.94 3.16 9.98
C ASP A 63 6.42 3.68 11.34
N ARG A 64 5.35 4.48 11.32
CA ARG A 64 4.65 4.93 12.54
C ARG A 64 3.53 3.99 12.98
N LEU A 65 3.17 3.01 12.17
CA LEU A 65 2.14 2.03 12.48
C LEU A 65 2.69 0.91 13.37
N GLU A 66 1.85 0.37 14.24
CA GLU A 66 2.14 -0.89 14.89
C GLU A 66 2.13 -2.05 13.87
N LYS A 67 2.74 -3.18 14.22
CA LYS A 67 2.88 -4.32 13.29
C LYS A 67 1.54 -4.82 12.76
N ASP A 68 0.52 -4.90 13.62
CA ASP A 68 -0.82 -5.35 13.23
C ASP A 68 -1.56 -4.32 12.37
N GLU A 69 -1.34 -3.03 12.61
CA GLU A 69 -1.84 -1.96 11.76
C GLU A 69 -1.17 -1.98 10.38
N LEU A 70 0.13 -2.25 10.31
CA LEU A 70 0.88 -2.37 9.06
C LEU A 70 0.40 -3.57 8.23
N LEU A 71 0.09 -4.70 8.88
CA LEU A 71 -0.53 -5.85 8.23
C LEU A 71 -1.94 -5.53 7.73
N SER A 72 -2.72 -4.80 8.54
CA SER A 72 -4.07 -4.37 8.16
C SER A 72 -4.03 -3.44 6.94
N LEU A 73 -3.13 -2.45 6.94
CA LEU A 73 -2.85 -1.59 5.77
C LEU A 73 -2.56 -2.43 4.52
N THR A 74 -1.69 -3.42 4.65
CA THR A 74 -1.26 -4.28 3.53
C THR A 74 -2.43 -5.08 2.96
N ALA A 75 -3.26 -5.64 3.83
CA ALA A 75 -4.44 -6.42 3.43
C ALA A 75 -5.47 -5.55 2.68
N GLU A 76 -5.74 -4.34 3.18
CA GLU A 76 -6.68 -3.41 2.56
C GLU A 76 -6.19 -2.99 1.16
N ILE A 77 -4.91 -2.58 1.01
CA ILE A 77 -4.35 -2.23 -0.30
C ILE A 77 -4.43 -3.43 -1.27
N ALA A 78 -4.16 -4.65 -0.79
CA ALA A 78 -4.25 -5.85 -1.61
C ALA A 78 -5.69 -6.14 -2.04
N ALA A 79 -6.68 -5.88 -1.18
CA ALA A 79 -8.10 -6.01 -1.51
C ALA A 79 -8.50 -4.99 -2.58
N SER A 80 -8.12 -3.72 -2.43
CA SER A 80 -8.44 -2.68 -3.43
C SER A 80 -7.81 -2.98 -4.79
N LEU A 81 -6.59 -3.53 -4.83
CA LEU A 81 -5.98 -4.02 -6.07
C LEU A 81 -6.74 -5.19 -6.69
N LEU A 82 -7.23 -6.11 -5.88
CA LEU A 82 -8.02 -7.24 -6.36
C LEU A 82 -9.36 -6.77 -6.97
N GLU A 83 -10.01 -5.80 -6.34
CA GLU A 83 -11.23 -5.17 -6.88
C GLU A 83 -10.97 -4.48 -8.22
N GLU A 84 -9.86 -3.74 -8.35
CA GLU A 84 -9.44 -3.11 -9.60
C GLU A 84 -9.23 -4.16 -10.71
N ILE A 85 -8.55 -5.28 -10.41
CA ILE A 85 -8.33 -6.39 -11.35
C ILE A 85 -9.66 -7.04 -11.76
N ALA A 86 -10.58 -7.24 -10.81
CA ALA A 86 -11.88 -7.83 -11.08
C ALA A 86 -12.75 -6.91 -11.97
N ALA A 87 -12.68 -5.60 -11.75
CA ALA A 87 -13.39 -4.62 -12.57
C ALA A 87 -12.80 -4.47 -13.99
N ASP A 88 -11.49 -4.63 -14.14
CA ASP A 88 -10.78 -4.61 -15.42
C ASP A 88 -10.98 -5.88 -16.25
N THR A 89 -11.41 -6.97 -15.62
CA THR A 89 -11.69 -8.22 -16.32
C THR A 89 -12.97 -8.01 -17.13
N PRO A 90 -12.93 -8.07 -18.48
CA PRO A 90 -14.13 -7.92 -19.29
C PRO A 90 -15.13 -8.96 -18.83
N GLY A 91 -16.32 -8.50 -18.44
CA GLY A 91 -17.43 -9.39 -18.14
C GLY A 91 -17.57 -10.38 -19.29
N ASP A 92 -17.68 -11.66 -18.95
CA ASP A 92 -18.04 -12.73 -19.87
C ASP A 92 -19.28 -12.28 -20.66
N THR A 93 -19.04 -11.76 -21.86
CA THR A 93 -20.08 -11.42 -22.83
C THR A 93 -20.39 -12.69 -23.60
N THR A 94 -20.70 -13.76 -22.90
CA THR A 94 -21.58 -14.80 -23.43
C THR A 94 -22.99 -14.22 -23.43
N ASN A 95 -23.29 -13.52 -24.51
CA ASN A 95 -24.63 -13.61 -25.09
C ASN A 95 -24.89 -15.10 -25.35
N ASP A 96 -25.77 -15.70 -24.56
CA ASP A 96 -26.57 -16.87 -24.94
C ASP A 96 -28.00 -16.64 -24.43
#